data_AF-A0A9E4C1Q2-F1
#
_entry.id   AF-A0A9E4C1Q2-F1
#
_cell.length_a   1.000
_cell.length_b   1.000
_cell.length_c   1.000
_cell.angle_alpha   90.00
_cell.angle_beta   90.00
_cell.angle_gamma   90.00
#
_symmetry.space_group_name_H-M   'P 1'
#
loop_
_entity.id
_entity.type
_entity.pdbx_description
1 polymer ?
#
loop_
_entity_poly.entity_id
_entity_poly.type
_entity_poly.pdbx_seq_one_letter_code
_entity_poly.pdbx_strand_id
1 'polypeptide(L)'
;MASSWRETAEHVVDRRDDNLAHLKEAGIDRHTMTEAFLYFLRDRDELARSRFACRLSRRALRKYRTVHLRTPDEKSSHRLDSLMWEYPMGSFLPHAVVGTPYHESCRILIGHEPVEAIRDAVIMNLTEDIPSDWQRFDRIVEIVIKQEEERATLLRERYEEFNSPITEYRLDDWEPSESTSSADGEAEHAQT
;
A
#
# COMPACT_ATOMS: atom_id res chain seq x y z
N MET A 1 10.72 -4.43 -20.06
CA MET A 1 11.70 -4.91 -19.06
C MET A 1 10.91 -5.13 -17.78
N ALA A 2 10.82 -6.36 -17.30
CA ALA A 2 10.10 -6.65 -16.05
C ALA A 2 10.88 -5.99 -14.91
N SER A 3 10.34 -4.90 -14.36
CA SER A 3 10.94 -4.24 -13.21
C SER A 3 10.87 -5.17 -12.02
N SER A 4 11.98 -5.33 -11.31
CA SER A 4 12.03 -6.11 -10.07
C SER A 4 10.96 -5.57 -9.11
N TRP A 5 10.16 -6.45 -8.49
CA TRP A 5 9.15 -6.04 -7.50
C TRP A 5 9.77 -5.21 -6.37
N ARG A 6 11.08 -5.38 -6.11
CA ARG A 6 11.85 -4.60 -5.13
C ARG A 6 11.96 -3.14 -5.54
N GLU A 7 12.08 -2.81 -6.83
CA GLU A 7 12.18 -1.43 -7.37
C GLU A 7 10.80 -0.77 -7.55
N THR A 8 9.77 -1.52 -7.93
CA THR A 8 8.40 -0.97 -8.17
C THR A 8 7.61 -0.72 -6.88
N ALA A 9 7.86 -1.47 -5.80
CA ALA A 9 7.24 -1.20 -4.50
C ALA A 9 7.87 -0.01 -3.76
N GLU A 10 9.03 0.52 -4.20
CA GLU A 10 9.71 1.63 -3.51
C GLU A 10 8.93 2.93 -3.62
N HIS A 11 8.35 3.19 -4.78
CA HIS A 11 7.78 4.48 -5.14
C HIS A 11 6.51 4.85 -4.36
N VAL A 12 5.71 3.88 -3.90
CA VAL A 12 4.55 4.13 -3.01
C VAL A 12 4.96 4.57 -1.61
N VAL A 13 6.19 4.22 -1.24
CA VAL A 13 6.65 4.23 0.14
C VAL A 13 7.75 5.28 0.35
N ASP A 14 8.42 5.70 -0.73
CA ASP A 14 9.51 6.65 -0.65
C ASP A 14 9.02 8.06 -0.29
N ARG A 15 9.78 8.72 0.60
CA ARG A 15 9.57 10.13 0.93
C ARG A 15 10.05 10.91 -0.28
N ARG A 16 9.21 11.78 -0.85
CA ARG A 16 9.66 12.87 -1.73
C ARG A 16 10.45 13.93 -0.94
N ASP A 17 11.16 13.55 0.12
CA ASP A 17 11.89 14.51 0.95
C ASP A 17 13.21 14.92 0.28
N ASP A 18 13.74 14.11 -0.63
CA ASP A 18 15.05 14.39 -1.26
C ASP A 18 14.97 15.45 -2.38
N ASN A 19 13.78 16.00 -2.70
CA ASN A 19 13.65 17.05 -3.71
C ASN A 19 12.65 18.17 -3.34
N LEU A 20 12.59 18.52 -2.05
CA LEU A 20 11.73 19.61 -1.54
C LEU A 20 12.26 21.03 -1.82
N ALA A 21 13.52 21.20 -2.21
CA ALA A 21 14.12 22.51 -2.40
C ALA A 21 13.76 23.15 -3.76
N HIS A 22 13.85 22.39 -4.86
CA HIS A 22 13.70 22.94 -6.22
C HIS A 22 12.25 23.26 -6.62
N LEU A 23 11.27 22.60 -6.02
CA LEU A 23 9.86 22.75 -6.43
C LEU A 23 9.13 23.87 -5.70
N LYS A 24 9.60 24.26 -4.50
CA LYS A 24 9.14 25.48 -3.82
C LYS A 24 9.48 26.74 -4.61
N GLU A 25 10.62 26.75 -5.30
CA GLU A 25 11.07 27.89 -6.13
C GLU A 25 10.23 28.08 -7.40
N ALA A 26 9.53 27.04 -7.87
CA ALA A 26 8.68 27.09 -9.07
C ALA A 26 7.21 27.50 -8.80
N GLY A 27 6.82 27.76 -7.54
CA GLY A 27 5.45 28.17 -7.18
C GLY A 27 4.37 27.10 -7.38
N ILE A 28 4.75 25.84 -7.60
CA ILE A 28 3.83 24.72 -7.74
C ILE A 28 3.67 24.04 -6.36
N ASP A 29 2.54 24.29 -5.70
CA ASP A 29 2.21 23.60 -4.45
C ASP A 29 1.70 22.18 -4.73
N ARG A 30 2.63 21.21 -4.75
CA ARG A 30 2.31 19.79 -4.94
C ARG A 30 1.74 19.10 -3.69
N HIS A 31 1.54 19.82 -2.57
CA HIS A 31 1.01 19.25 -1.32
C HIS A 31 -0.53 19.12 -1.28
N THR A 32 -1.24 19.37 -2.38
CA THR A 32 -2.71 19.51 -2.35
C THR A 32 -3.50 18.35 -2.93
N MET A 33 -2.87 17.35 -3.56
CA MET A 33 -3.61 16.29 -4.26
C MET A 33 -3.06 14.89 -3.97
N THR A 34 -3.98 14.00 -3.62
CA THR A 34 -3.70 12.58 -3.38
C THR A 34 -3.18 11.91 -4.64
N GLU A 35 -2.10 11.14 -4.52
CA GLU A 35 -1.55 10.38 -5.66
C GLU A 35 -2.15 8.97 -5.71
N ALA A 36 -2.58 8.55 -6.90
CA ALA A 36 -3.16 7.23 -7.13
C ALA A 36 -2.10 6.24 -7.64
N PHE A 37 -2.04 5.08 -7.00
CA PHE A 37 -1.13 3.99 -7.35
C PHE A 37 -1.92 2.73 -7.66
N LEU A 38 -1.83 2.25 -8.90
CA LEU A 38 -2.54 1.06 -9.36
C LEU A 38 -1.54 -0.09 -9.52
N TYR A 39 -1.67 -1.12 -8.69
CA TYR A 39 -0.89 -2.36 -8.80
C TYR A 39 -1.72 -3.44 -9.47
N PHE A 40 -1.24 -3.90 -10.63
CA PHE A 40 -1.85 -4.99 -11.38
C PHE A 40 -1.13 -6.30 -11.07
N LEU A 41 -1.84 -7.23 -10.46
CA LEU A 41 -1.38 -8.59 -10.20
C LEU A 41 -1.83 -9.52 -11.34
N ARG A 42 -0.99 -10.50 -11.70
CA ARG A 42 -1.39 -11.56 -12.64
C ARG A 42 -2.38 -12.55 -12.03
N ASP A 43 -2.39 -12.63 -10.71
CA ASP A 43 -3.25 -13.49 -9.91
C ASP A 43 -4.73 -13.15 -10.12
N ARG A 44 -5.59 -14.14 -9.85
CA ARG A 44 -7.04 -14.02 -10.06
C ARG A 44 -7.85 -14.08 -8.77
N ASP A 45 -7.21 -14.34 -7.63
CA ASP A 45 -7.89 -14.57 -6.37
C ASP A 45 -7.69 -13.44 -5.36
N GLU A 46 -8.67 -13.30 -4.47
CA GLU A 46 -8.66 -12.29 -3.40
C GLU A 46 -7.57 -12.50 -2.36
N LEU A 47 -7.10 -13.75 -2.19
CA LEU A 47 -6.05 -14.05 -1.22
C LEU A 47 -4.72 -13.44 -1.69
N ALA A 48 -4.40 -13.52 -2.99
CA ALA A 48 -3.26 -12.84 -3.58
C ALA A 48 -3.32 -11.32 -3.36
N ARG A 49 -4.48 -10.70 -3.57
CA ARG A 49 -4.70 -9.26 -3.26
C ARG A 49 -4.39 -8.95 -1.80
N SER A 50 -4.95 -9.74 -0.88
CA SER A 50 -4.79 -9.54 0.56
C SER A 50 -3.35 -9.76 1.02
N ARG A 51 -2.66 -10.77 0.49
CA ARG A 51 -1.23 -11.01 0.74
C ARG A 51 -0.37 -9.88 0.21
N PHE A 52 -0.63 -9.39 -1.00
CA PHE A 52 0.10 -8.25 -1.54
C PHE A 52 -0.12 -7.01 -0.67
N ALA A 53 -1.35 -6.77 -0.18
CA ALA A 53 -1.66 -5.71 0.77
C ALA A 53 -0.84 -5.82 2.08
N CYS A 54 -0.66 -7.04 2.61
CA CYS A 54 0.21 -7.28 3.78
C CYS A 54 1.67 -6.88 3.50
N ARG A 55 2.22 -7.28 2.34
CA ARG A 55 3.60 -6.94 1.95
C ARG A 55 3.79 -5.44 1.75
N LEU A 56 2.81 -4.79 1.12
CA LEU A 56 2.86 -3.36 0.89
C LEU A 56 2.73 -2.57 2.20
N SER A 57 1.87 -3.02 3.11
CA SER A 57 1.74 -2.47 4.47
C SER A 57 3.04 -2.60 5.26
N ARG A 58 3.71 -3.76 5.21
CA ARG A 58 5.04 -3.97 5.80
C ARG A 58 6.04 -2.94 5.29
N ARG A 59 6.04 -2.71 3.98
CA ARG A 59 6.97 -1.77 3.36
C ARG A 59 6.67 -0.35 3.80
N ALA A 60 5.42 0.09 3.75
CA ALA A 60 4.98 1.41 4.21
C ALA A 60 5.33 1.66 5.69
N LEU A 61 5.15 0.65 6.54
CA LEU A 61 5.51 0.71 7.96
C LEU A 61 7.02 0.97 8.16
N ARG A 62 7.89 0.35 7.36
CA ARG A 62 9.36 0.58 7.43
C ARG A 62 9.77 2.01 7.11
N LYS A 63 8.92 2.79 6.45
CA LYS A 63 9.12 4.23 6.20
C LYS A 63 8.31 5.12 7.15
N TYR A 64 7.78 4.56 8.24
CA TYR A 64 6.96 5.28 9.22
C TYR A 64 5.75 5.99 8.59
N ARG A 65 5.10 5.36 7.61
CA ARG A 65 3.79 5.81 7.11
C ARG A 65 2.67 5.12 7.87
N THR A 66 1.59 5.84 8.10
CA THR A 66 0.32 5.25 8.55
C THR A 66 -0.37 4.64 7.34
N VAL A 67 -0.93 3.44 7.48
CA VAL A 67 -1.65 2.71 6.43
C VAL A 67 -3.03 2.38 6.94
N HIS A 68 -4.05 2.76 6.18
CA HIS A 68 -5.42 2.36 6.38
C HIS A 68 -5.83 1.40 5.27
N LEU A 69 -6.14 0.16 5.62
CA LEU A 69 -6.67 -0.84 4.71
C LEU A 69 -8.19 -0.84 4.80
N ARG A 70 -8.82 -0.30 3.76
CA ARG A 70 -10.27 -0.27 3.66
C ARG A 70 -10.77 -1.60 3.11
N THR A 71 -11.65 -2.23 3.86
CA THR A 71 -12.27 -3.53 3.55
C THR A 71 -13.78 -3.35 3.37
N PRO A 72 -14.47 -4.27 2.67
CA PRO A 72 -15.89 -4.06 2.35
C PRO A 72 -16.81 -4.25 3.57
N ASP A 73 -16.41 -5.08 4.53
CA ASP A 73 -17.21 -5.40 5.70
C ASP A 73 -16.35 -5.90 6.88
N GLU A 74 -16.97 -6.01 8.06
CA GLU A 74 -16.36 -6.52 9.29
C GLU A 74 -15.73 -7.91 9.11
N LYS A 75 -16.41 -8.78 8.36
CA LYS A 75 -15.93 -10.15 8.10
C LYS A 75 -14.62 -10.14 7.33
N SER A 76 -14.49 -9.24 6.35
CA SER A 76 -13.29 -9.04 5.55
C SER A 76 -12.19 -8.37 6.37
N SER A 77 -12.54 -7.42 7.25
CA SER A 77 -11.60 -6.84 8.22
C SER A 77 -10.95 -7.94 9.08
N HIS A 78 -11.74 -8.84 9.68
CA HIS A 78 -11.20 -9.91 10.54
C HIS A 78 -10.37 -10.96 9.79
N ARG A 79 -10.72 -11.27 8.54
CA ARG A 79 -9.92 -12.15 7.69
C ARG A 79 -8.55 -11.55 7.40
N LEU A 80 -8.52 -10.25 7.11
CA LEU A 80 -7.27 -9.54 6.83
C LEU A 80 -6.43 -9.38 8.10
N ASP A 81 -7.05 -9.10 9.24
CA ASP A 81 -6.40 -9.06 10.57
C ASP A 81 -5.70 -10.40 10.86
N SER A 82 -6.43 -11.51 10.73
CA SER A 82 -5.85 -12.85 10.91
C SER A 82 -4.70 -13.11 9.93
N LEU A 83 -4.85 -12.74 8.66
CA LEU A 83 -3.81 -12.92 7.64
C LEU A 83 -2.55 -12.11 7.96
N MET A 84 -2.67 -10.86 8.44
CA MET A 84 -1.52 -10.01 8.76
C MET A 84 -0.69 -10.54 9.93
N TRP A 85 -1.27 -11.37 10.80
CA TRP A 85 -0.52 -12.06 11.86
C TRP A 85 0.32 -13.23 11.33
N GLU A 86 -0.13 -13.89 10.27
CA GLU A 86 0.49 -15.09 9.73
C GLU A 86 1.41 -14.81 8.54
N TYR A 87 1.15 -13.72 7.82
CA TYR A 87 1.75 -13.44 6.53
C TYR A 87 2.30 -12.01 6.38
N PRO A 88 3.50 -11.84 5.80
CA PRO A 88 4.45 -12.89 5.43
C PRO A 88 4.98 -13.67 6.64
N MET A 89 5.29 -14.96 6.45
CA MET A 89 5.85 -15.79 7.51
C MET A 89 7.11 -15.14 8.12
N GLY A 90 7.24 -15.22 9.44
CA GLY A 90 8.37 -14.64 10.16
C GLY A 90 8.41 -13.11 10.17
N SER A 91 7.29 -12.44 9.84
CA SER A 91 7.20 -10.99 9.93
C SER A 91 6.11 -10.55 10.90
N PHE A 92 6.45 -9.60 11.77
CA PHE A 92 5.51 -8.99 12.69
C PHE A 92 5.01 -7.67 12.08
N LEU A 93 3.71 -7.59 11.83
CA LEU A 93 3.03 -6.38 11.37
C LEU A 93 2.15 -5.84 12.50
N PRO A 94 2.60 -4.85 13.29
CA PRO A 94 1.74 -4.26 14.31
C PRO A 94 0.57 -3.53 13.65
N HIS A 95 -0.61 -4.14 13.75
CA HIS A 95 -1.85 -3.65 13.19
C HIS A 95 -2.99 -3.73 14.20
N ALA A 96 -4.06 -3.00 13.93
CA ALA A 96 -5.29 -3.07 14.70
C ALA A 96 -6.50 -2.87 13.80
N VAL A 97 -7.62 -3.50 14.16
CA VAL A 97 -8.93 -3.16 13.60
C VAL A 97 -9.40 -1.83 14.20
N VAL A 98 -9.95 -0.94 13.38
CA VAL A 98 -10.51 0.34 13.80
C VAL A 98 -11.63 0.11 14.82
N GLY A 99 -11.65 0.92 15.89
CA GLY A 99 -12.61 0.78 17.00
C GLY A 99 -12.15 -0.16 18.11
N THR A 100 -11.04 -0.89 17.94
CA THR A 100 -10.42 -1.61 19.05
C THR A 100 -9.65 -0.65 19.98
N PRO A 101 -9.48 -0.98 21.28
CA PRO A 101 -8.75 -0.13 22.23
C PRO A 101 -7.30 0.20 21.84
N TYR A 102 -6.73 -0.56 20.92
CA TYR A 102 -5.34 -0.45 20.50
C TYR A 102 -5.16 0.33 19.20
N HIS A 103 -6.24 0.74 18.52
CA HIS A 103 -6.16 1.33 17.18
C HIS A 103 -5.29 2.59 17.14
N GLU A 104 -5.36 3.48 18.12
CA GLU A 104 -4.52 4.69 18.18
C GLU A 104 -3.02 4.38 18.36
N SER A 105 -2.68 3.17 18.82
CA SER A 105 -1.29 2.74 19.02
C SER A 105 -0.67 2.07 17.80
N CYS A 106 -1.46 1.82 16.75
CA CYS A 106 -1.02 1.12 15.55
C CYS A 106 -0.96 2.05 14.34
N ARG A 107 0.09 1.86 13.51
CA ARG A 107 0.23 2.58 12.23
C ARG A 107 -0.44 1.87 11.08
N ILE A 108 -0.72 0.58 11.21
CA ILE A 108 -1.50 -0.19 10.24
C ILE A 108 -2.89 -0.38 10.84
N LEU A 109 -3.90 0.16 10.16
CA LEU A 109 -5.30 0.13 10.59
C LEU A 109 -6.11 -0.61 9.55
N ILE A 110 -6.96 -1.53 9.99
CA ILE A 110 -7.91 -2.25 9.15
C ILE A 110 -9.32 -1.74 9.50
N GLY A 111 -10.11 -1.35 8.50
CA GLY A 111 -11.46 -0.88 8.75
C GLY A 111 -12.37 -1.04 7.53
N HIS A 112 -13.67 -0.94 7.77
CA HIS A 112 -14.71 -0.91 6.74
C HIS A 112 -15.55 0.37 6.81
N GLU A 113 -15.43 1.11 7.91
CA GLU A 113 -16.02 2.45 8.07
C GLU A 113 -15.02 3.54 7.65
N PRO A 114 -15.51 4.72 7.25
CA PRO A 114 -14.67 5.89 7.04
C PRO A 114 -13.86 6.22 8.30
N VAL A 115 -12.62 6.66 8.11
CA VAL A 115 -11.74 7.09 9.21
C VAL A 115 -11.30 8.54 9.01
N GLU A 116 -10.99 9.21 10.11
CA GLU A 116 -10.30 10.49 10.02
C GLU A 116 -8.90 10.25 9.44
N ALA A 117 -8.62 10.88 8.31
CA ALA A 117 -7.31 10.76 7.69
C ALA A 117 -6.25 11.49 8.52
N ILE A 118 -5.11 10.82 8.68
CA ILE A 118 -3.91 11.39 9.29
C ILE A 118 -3.04 11.95 8.15
N ARG A 119 -2.36 13.08 8.39
CA ARG A 119 -1.39 13.63 7.45
C ARG A 119 -0.35 12.57 7.06
N ASP A 120 0.03 12.53 5.78
CA ASP A 120 0.99 11.59 5.18
C ASP A 120 0.53 10.11 5.15
N ALA A 121 -0.76 9.86 5.35
CA ALA A 121 -1.31 8.50 5.39
C ALA A 121 -1.53 7.87 4.00
N VAL A 122 -1.29 6.57 4.01
CA VAL A 122 -1.68 5.46 3.14
C VAL A 122 -3.17 5.09 3.12
N ILE A 123 -4.00 5.30 2.10
CA ILE A 123 -5.23 4.47 1.98
C ILE A 123 -5.02 3.37 0.95
N MET A 124 -5.23 2.12 1.37
CA MET A 124 -5.22 0.96 0.51
C MET A 124 -6.65 0.47 0.36
N ASN A 125 -7.19 0.65 -0.83
CA ASN A 125 -8.56 0.31 -1.15
C ASN A 125 -8.66 -1.18 -1.52
N LEU A 126 -9.33 -1.97 -0.69
CA LEU A 126 -9.64 -3.37 -0.95
C LEU A 126 -11.15 -3.58 -1.18
N THR A 127 -11.87 -2.52 -1.55
CA THR A 127 -13.29 -2.56 -1.91
C THR A 127 -13.49 -2.37 -3.41
N GLU A 128 -14.66 -2.75 -3.92
CA GLU A 128 -15.00 -2.55 -5.34
C GLU A 128 -15.12 -1.06 -5.68
N ASP A 129 -15.77 -0.29 -4.80
CA ASP A 129 -15.97 1.14 -4.98
C ASP A 129 -14.73 1.97 -4.59
N ILE A 130 -14.65 3.17 -5.16
CA ILE A 130 -13.67 4.17 -4.78
C ILE A 130 -14.20 4.88 -3.52
N PRO A 131 -13.42 4.92 -2.41
CA PRO A 131 -13.80 5.60 -1.18
C PRO A 131 -14.20 7.05 -1.47
N SER A 132 -15.24 7.61 -0.85
CA SER A 132 -15.59 9.03 -1.05
C SER A 132 -14.62 9.99 -0.36
N ASP A 133 -13.84 9.48 0.61
CA ASP A 133 -12.94 10.19 1.51
C ASP A 133 -11.45 10.02 1.16
N TRP A 134 -11.13 9.37 0.03
CA TRP A 134 -9.75 9.10 -0.40
C TRP A 134 -8.87 10.35 -0.56
N GLN A 135 -9.46 11.49 -0.94
CA GLN A 135 -8.73 12.76 -1.15
C GLN A 135 -8.13 13.33 0.14
N ARG A 136 -8.47 12.76 1.30
CA ARG A 136 -7.91 13.15 2.60
C ARG A 136 -6.54 12.51 2.87
N PHE A 137 -6.13 11.53 2.05
CA PHE A 137 -4.89 10.79 2.20
C PHE A 137 -3.80 11.35 1.28
N ASP A 138 -2.53 11.12 1.61
CA ASP A 138 -1.40 11.48 0.73
C ASP A 138 -1.43 10.63 -0.54
N ARG A 139 -1.83 9.36 -0.38
CA ARG A 139 -1.84 8.38 -1.47
C ARG A 139 -3.02 7.44 -1.35
N ILE A 140 -3.59 7.08 -2.49
CA ILE A 140 -4.50 5.94 -2.62
C ILE A 140 -3.82 4.82 -3.39
N VAL A 141 -3.93 3.61 -2.87
CA VAL A 141 -3.44 2.39 -3.49
C VAL A 141 -4.62 1.52 -3.89
N GLU A 142 -4.67 1.16 -5.16
CA GLU A 142 -5.59 0.20 -5.74
C GLU A 142 -4.81 -1.06 -6.12
N ILE A 143 -5.27 -2.23 -5.65
CA ILE A 143 -4.70 -3.52 -6.03
C ILE A 143 -5.70 -4.22 -6.94
N VAL A 144 -5.37 -4.28 -8.23
CA VAL A 144 -6.18 -4.82 -9.31
C VAL A 144 -5.67 -6.22 -9.64
N ILE A 145 -6.48 -7.24 -9.34
CA ILE A 145 -6.23 -8.61 -9.79
C ILE A 145 -6.71 -8.79 -11.23
N LYS A 146 -6.21 -9.83 -11.92
CA LYS A 146 -6.43 -10.03 -13.36
C LYS A 146 -7.90 -10.06 -13.79
N GLN A 147 -8.82 -10.53 -12.94
CA GLN A 147 -10.25 -10.57 -13.27
C GLN A 147 -10.94 -9.20 -13.20
N GLU A 148 -10.28 -8.19 -12.64
CA GLU A 148 -10.80 -6.83 -12.46
C GLU A 148 -10.09 -5.82 -13.37
N GLU A 149 -9.39 -6.26 -14.41
CA GLU A 149 -8.64 -5.34 -15.27
C GLU A 149 -9.56 -4.31 -15.96
N GLU A 150 -10.83 -4.65 -16.18
CA GLU A 150 -11.85 -3.71 -16.67
C GLU A 150 -12.17 -2.60 -15.66
N ARG A 151 -12.13 -2.89 -14.34
CA ARG A 151 -12.29 -1.90 -13.25
C ARG A 151 -11.21 -0.83 -13.32
N ALA A 152 -10.01 -1.16 -13.81
CA ALA A 152 -8.92 -0.20 -13.90
C ALA A 152 -9.22 0.98 -14.85
N THR A 153 -10.05 0.79 -15.88
CA THR A 153 -10.50 1.90 -16.73
C THR A 153 -11.33 2.90 -15.92
N LEU A 154 -12.27 2.42 -15.10
CA LEU A 154 -13.07 3.27 -14.21
C LEU A 154 -12.22 3.99 -13.16
N LEU A 155 -11.22 3.30 -12.60
CA LEU A 155 -10.26 3.91 -11.67
C LEU A 155 -9.50 5.07 -12.33
N ARG A 156 -9.00 4.88 -13.55
CA ARG A 156 -8.29 5.93 -14.30
C ARG A 156 -9.17 7.13 -14.54
N GLU A 157 -10.36 6.91 -15.12
CA GLU A 157 -11.33 7.97 -15.40
C GLU A 157 -11.65 8.76 -14.12
N ARG A 158 -11.88 8.07 -13.01
CA ARG A 158 -12.16 8.72 -11.73
C ARG A 158 -10.98 9.56 -11.26
N TYR A 159 -9.78 9.00 -11.17
CA TYR A 159 -8.65 9.75 -10.61
C TYR A 159 -8.23 10.91 -11.52
N GLU A 160 -8.39 10.77 -12.84
CA GLU A 160 -8.23 11.88 -13.81
C GLU A 160 -9.27 12.97 -13.63
N GLU A 161 -10.55 12.63 -13.36
CA GLU A 161 -11.62 13.60 -13.04
C GLU A 161 -11.23 14.51 -11.86
N PHE A 162 -10.53 13.94 -10.87
CA PHE A 162 -10.00 14.68 -9.70
C PHE A 162 -8.56 15.19 -9.89
N ASN A 163 -8.05 15.21 -11.13
CA ASN A 163 -6.69 15.63 -11.52
C ASN A 163 -5.54 14.88 -10.82
N SER A 164 -5.83 13.77 -10.15
CA SER A 164 -4.86 13.10 -9.30
C SER A 164 -3.82 12.34 -10.12
N PRO A 165 -2.51 12.50 -9.84
CA PRO A 165 -1.47 11.79 -10.57
C PRO A 165 -1.65 10.29 -10.43
N ILE A 166 -1.59 9.56 -11.55
CA ILE A 166 -1.72 8.10 -11.58
C ILE A 166 -0.36 7.49 -11.88
N THR A 167 0.04 6.50 -11.07
CA THR A 167 1.21 5.66 -11.34
C THR A 167 0.79 4.19 -11.36
N GLU A 168 1.18 3.47 -12.41
CA GLU A 168 0.79 2.07 -12.60
C GLU A 168 1.99 1.12 -12.52
N TYR A 169 1.77 -0.03 -11.88
CA TYR A 169 2.74 -1.10 -11.75
C TYR A 169 2.13 -2.43 -12.14
N ARG A 170 2.71 -3.11 -13.13
CA ARG A 170 2.34 -4.48 -13.48
C ARG A 170 3.35 -5.43 -12.86
N LEU A 171 2.86 -6.33 -12.00
CA LEU A 171 3.70 -7.21 -11.20
C LEU A 171 3.52 -8.67 -11.64
N ASP A 172 4.61 -9.25 -12.14
CA ASP A 172 4.64 -10.63 -12.61
C ASP A 172 5.10 -11.64 -11.54
N ASP A 173 5.90 -11.18 -10.56
CA ASP A 173 6.50 -11.99 -9.49
C ASP A 173 6.56 -11.16 -8.20
N TRP A 174 5.40 -10.82 -7.64
CA TRP A 174 5.31 -10.02 -6.43
C TRP A 174 5.51 -10.86 -5.16
N GLU A 175 5.21 -12.16 -5.20
CA GLU A 175 5.40 -13.12 -4.11
C GLU A 175 6.61 -14.00 -4.44
N PRO A 176 7.83 -13.61 -4.02
CA PRO A 176 9.02 -14.37 -4.37
C PRO A 176 8.91 -15.78 -3.80
N SER A 177 9.19 -16.79 -4.62
CA SER A 177 9.32 -18.16 -4.15
C SER A 177 10.37 -18.25 -3.04
N GLU A 178 10.09 -19.04 -1.99
CA GLU A 178 10.92 -19.17 -0.78
C GLU A 178 12.39 -19.55 -1.05
N SER A 179 12.72 -19.98 -2.27
CA SER A 179 14.09 -20.29 -2.72
C SER A 179 15.00 -19.08 -2.95
N THR A 180 14.52 -17.84 -2.79
CA THR A 180 15.30 -16.61 -3.08
C THR A 180 15.64 -15.73 -1.86
N SER A 181 15.41 -16.22 -0.64
CA SER A 181 15.66 -15.46 0.61
C SER A 181 16.83 -16.00 1.45
N SER A 182 17.93 -16.41 0.83
CA SER A 182 19.14 -16.87 1.53
C SER A 182 20.44 -16.20 1.08
N ALA A 183 20.38 -15.07 0.39
CA ALA A 183 21.54 -14.23 0.15
C ALA A 183 21.19 -12.78 0.52
N ASP A 184 21.50 -12.40 1.76
CA ASP A 184 21.94 -11.07 2.18
C ASP A 184 22.04 -11.03 3.71
N GLY A 185 23.27 -11.09 4.26
CA GLY A 185 23.55 -10.47 5.56
C GLY A 185 24.30 -11.22 6.66
N GLU A 186 25.11 -12.26 6.40
CA GLU A 186 26.23 -12.56 7.31
C GLU A 186 27.40 -11.64 6.93
N ALA A 187 27.37 -10.42 7.47
CA ALA A 187 28.55 -9.58 7.51
C ALA A 187 29.56 -10.21 8.50
N GLU A 188 30.73 -10.54 7.96
CA GLU A 188 31.95 -10.86 8.69
C GLU A 188 32.13 -9.93 9.90
N HIS A 189 32.08 -10.47 11.10
CA HIS A 189 32.82 -9.90 12.21
C HIS A 189 34.23 -10.51 12.21
N ALA A 190 35.15 -9.73 11.66
CA ALA A 190 36.58 -9.93 11.79
C ALA A 190 37.03 -9.85 13.27
N GLN A 191 37.95 -10.78 13.60
CA GLN A 191 39.08 -10.62 14.52
C GLN A 191 38.81 -10.26 16.00
N THR A 192 39.16 -11.21 16.88
CA THR A 192 40.29 -11.06 17.82
C THR A 192 40.82 -12.45 18.16
#